data_AF-A0A935E0B6-F1
#
_entry.id   AF-A0A935E0B6-F1
#
_cell.length_a   1.000
_cell.length_b   1.000
_cell.length_c   1.000
_cell.angle_alpha   90.00
_cell.angle_beta   90.00
_cell.angle_gamma   90.00
#
_symmetry.space_group_name_H-M   'P 1'
#
loop_
_entity.id
_entity.type
_entity.pdbx_description
1 polymer ?
#
loop_
_entity_poly.entity_id
_entity_poly.type
_entity_poly.pdbx_seq_one_letter_code
_entity_poly.pdbx_strand_id
1 'polypeptide(L)'
;MANPNRLMTGLPPFQQGGLDSLCGLYSIINAERIVNRSSDDETQQLFNDLIHYLSRRGLLSKFLIDGIIHREMLVILNKVVTKKRIAYVEIPFRGVPNPDLTTFWKAMQAFLDGAPGRSIILGLQGYHDHWTVIEKITNRSILLYDSALIKRLPRLSCTTVYATYKRKHVLLPAQTYFLSNDLQGVGRSQNL
;
A
#
# COMPACT_ATOMS: atom_id res chain seq x y z
N MET A 1 -17.31 9.19 -19.95
CA MET A 1 -17.43 8.70 -18.56
C MET A 1 -16.44 7.57 -18.35
N ALA A 2 -15.47 7.70 -17.44
CA ALA A 2 -14.48 6.64 -17.20
C ALA A 2 -15.14 5.47 -16.44
N ASN A 3 -15.00 4.25 -16.95
CA ASN A 3 -15.53 3.04 -16.32
C ASN A 3 -14.88 2.86 -14.92
N PRO A 4 -15.65 2.87 -13.82
CA PRO A 4 -15.10 2.76 -12.46
C PRO A 4 -14.46 1.40 -12.16
N ASN A 5 -14.63 0.39 -13.03
CA ASN A 5 -14.05 -0.95 -12.89
C ASN A 5 -12.76 -1.18 -13.70
N ARG A 6 -12.23 -0.19 -14.42
CA ARG A 6 -10.98 -0.37 -15.17
C ARG A 6 -9.79 -0.08 -14.25
N LEU A 7 -9.08 -1.14 -13.86
CA LEU A 7 -7.79 -1.06 -13.15
C LEU A 7 -6.88 -0.07 -13.88
N MET A 8 -6.19 0.80 -13.15
CA MET A 8 -5.37 1.85 -13.77
C MET A 8 -4.18 1.27 -14.57
N THR A 9 -3.70 0.11 -14.16
CA THR A 9 -2.64 -0.64 -14.85
C THR A 9 -3.17 -1.53 -15.98
N GLY A 10 -4.48 -1.84 -15.99
CA GLY A 10 -5.05 -2.87 -16.86
C GLY A 10 -4.67 -4.31 -16.49
N LEU A 11 -3.88 -4.51 -15.42
CA LEU A 11 -3.37 -5.80 -14.97
C LEU A 11 -3.93 -6.12 -13.59
N PRO A 12 -4.41 -7.34 -13.31
CA PRO A 12 -4.96 -7.70 -11.99
C PRO A 12 -3.86 -7.77 -10.91
N PRO A 13 -4.20 -7.51 -9.63
CA PRO A 13 -3.27 -7.71 -8.53
C PRO A 13 -2.83 -9.16 -8.43
N PHE A 14 -1.56 -9.36 -8.07
CA PHE A 14 -1.10 -10.67 -7.64
C PHE A 14 -1.75 -11.03 -6.30
N GLN A 15 -2.17 -12.28 -6.20
CA GLN A 15 -2.91 -12.81 -5.07
C GLN A 15 -1.98 -13.64 -4.19
N GLN A 16 -2.16 -13.54 -2.88
CA GLN A 16 -1.48 -14.39 -1.91
C GLN A 16 -2.21 -15.73 -1.73
N GLY A 17 -1.52 -16.72 -1.16
CA GLY A 17 -2.15 -17.97 -0.76
C GLY A 17 -3.04 -17.80 0.47
N GLY A 18 -4.09 -18.63 0.58
CA GLY A 18 -5.08 -18.52 1.66
C GLY A 18 -4.59 -18.94 3.05
N LEU A 19 -3.38 -19.53 3.14
CA LEU A 19 -2.79 -20.00 4.40
C LEU A 19 -1.54 -19.23 4.81
N ASP A 20 -1.01 -18.39 3.93
CA ASP A 20 0.20 -17.63 4.20
C ASP A 20 -0.10 -16.23 4.72
N SER A 21 0.86 -15.68 5.47
CA SER A 21 0.79 -14.33 6.02
C SER A 21 1.53 -13.30 5.16
N LEU A 22 1.64 -13.52 3.84
CA LEU A 22 2.49 -12.72 2.95
C LEU A 22 1.87 -11.42 2.45
N CYS A 23 0.71 -10.99 2.98
CA CYS A 23 0.01 -9.77 2.54
C CYS A 23 0.90 -8.52 2.45
N GLY A 24 1.86 -8.38 3.38
CA GLY A 24 2.82 -7.28 3.36
C GLY A 24 3.79 -7.35 2.18
N LEU A 25 4.28 -8.55 1.81
CA LEU A 25 5.15 -8.72 0.63
C LEU A 25 4.37 -8.47 -0.65
N TYR A 26 3.17 -9.04 -0.75
CA TYR A 26 2.31 -8.82 -1.90
C TYR A 26 1.92 -7.35 -2.05
N SER A 27 1.71 -6.61 -0.94
CA SER A 27 1.48 -5.17 -1.01
C SER A 27 2.66 -4.41 -1.61
N ILE A 28 3.90 -4.79 -1.29
CA ILE A 28 5.11 -4.19 -1.91
C ILE A 28 5.14 -4.49 -3.40
N ILE A 29 4.95 -5.75 -3.76
CA ILE A 29 4.97 -6.24 -5.14
C ILE A 29 3.92 -5.54 -6.00
N ASN A 30 2.68 -5.53 -5.52
CA ASN A 30 1.55 -4.94 -6.21
C ASN A 30 1.68 -3.41 -6.33
N ALA A 31 2.22 -2.75 -5.30
CA ALA A 31 2.48 -1.32 -5.36
C ALA A 31 3.59 -0.97 -6.35
N GLU A 32 4.67 -1.76 -6.41
CA GLU A 32 5.75 -1.61 -7.38
C GLU A 32 5.26 -1.82 -8.81
N ARG A 33 4.41 -2.84 -9.03
CA ARG A 33 3.75 -3.08 -10.32
C ARG A 33 2.95 -1.89 -10.81
N ILE A 34 2.24 -1.19 -9.93
CA ILE A 34 1.52 0.04 -10.30
C ILE A 34 2.49 1.16 -10.69
N VAL A 35 3.54 1.35 -9.88
CA VAL A 35 4.52 2.43 -10.10
C VAL A 35 5.29 2.24 -11.42
N ASN A 36 5.69 1.00 -11.71
CA ASN A 36 6.57 0.68 -12.84
C ASN A 36 5.87 0.07 -14.06
N ARG A 37 4.61 -0.34 -13.93
CA ARG A 37 3.91 -1.19 -14.92
C ARG A 37 4.67 -2.47 -15.24
N SER A 38 5.27 -3.05 -14.21
CA SER A 38 6.12 -4.22 -14.35
C SER A 38 5.40 -5.43 -14.96
N SER A 39 6.13 -6.16 -15.78
CA SER A 39 5.69 -7.44 -16.34
C SER A 39 5.57 -8.50 -15.25
N ASP A 40 4.98 -9.65 -15.58
CA ASP A 40 4.90 -10.79 -14.67
C ASP A 40 6.32 -11.28 -14.29
N ASP A 41 7.25 -11.31 -15.25
CA ASP A 41 8.64 -11.74 -15.02
C ASP A 41 9.40 -10.78 -14.10
N GLU A 42 9.28 -9.46 -14.33
CA GLU A 42 9.91 -8.45 -13.49
C GLU A 42 9.37 -8.49 -12.05
N THR A 43 8.07 -8.78 -11.94
CA THR A 43 7.38 -8.92 -10.65
C THR A 43 7.81 -10.21 -9.94
N GLN A 44 7.90 -11.33 -10.67
CA GLN A 44 8.37 -12.60 -10.14
C GLN A 44 9.82 -12.49 -9.67
N GLN A 45 10.67 -11.75 -10.39
CA GLN A 45 12.03 -11.48 -9.94
C GLN A 45 12.05 -10.70 -8.62
N LEU A 46 11.21 -9.67 -8.47
CA LEU A 46 11.09 -8.95 -7.20
C LEU A 46 10.62 -9.87 -6.06
N PHE A 47 9.65 -10.74 -6.32
CA PHE A 47 9.22 -11.74 -5.34
C PHE A 47 10.39 -12.65 -4.92
N ASN A 48 11.15 -13.17 -5.89
CA ASN A 48 12.32 -14.01 -5.61
C ASN A 48 13.37 -13.26 -4.77
N ASP A 49 13.65 -12.00 -5.10
CA ASP A 49 14.58 -11.14 -4.36
C ASP A 49 14.14 -10.94 -2.90
N LEU A 50 12.83 -10.78 -2.67
CA LEU A 50 12.23 -10.67 -1.33
C LEU A 50 12.41 -11.99 -0.55
N ILE A 51 12.10 -13.13 -1.15
CA ILE A 51 12.27 -14.44 -0.50
C ILE A 51 13.74 -14.72 -0.16
N HIS A 52 14.66 -14.43 -1.09
CA HIS A 52 16.10 -14.58 -0.84
C HIS A 52 16.60 -13.62 0.25
N TYR A 53 16.09 -12.38 0.30
CA TYR A 53 16.41 -11.46 1.39
C TYR A 53 15.94 -12.00 2.74
N LEU A 54 14.69 -12.43 2.85
CA LEU A 54 14.14 -12.97 4.10
C LEU A 54 14.84 -14.26 4.54
N SER A 55 15.12 -15.17 3.60
CA SER A 55 15.82 -16.42 3.87
C SER A 55 17.23 -16.17 4.42
N ARG A 56 18.02 -15.30 3.77
CA ARG A 56 19.36 -14.93 4.24
C ARG A 56 19.39 -14.28 5.62
N ARG A 57 18.27 -13.67 6.05
CA ARG A 57 18.12 -13.03 7.35
C ARG A 57 17.50 -13.95 8.42
N GLY A 58 17.16 -15.19 8.07
CA GLY A 58 16.46 -16.12 8.95
C GLY A 58 15.03 -15.69 9.28
N LEU A 59 14.43 -14.80 8.48
CA LEU A 59 13.11 -14.21 8.72
C LEU A 59 11.99 -14.88 7.93
N LEU A 60 12.32 -15.73 6.97
CA LEU A 60 11.34 -16.31 6.05
C LEU A 60 10.24 -17.09 6.78
N SER A 61 10.60 -17.97 7.71
CA SER A 61 9.61 -18.76 8.47
C SER A 61 8.70 -17.87 9.31
N LYS A 62 9.27 -16.89 10.04
CA LYS A 62 8.51 -15.90 10.80
C LYS A 62 7.50 -15.19 9.90
N PHE A 63 7.90 -14.75 8.71
CA PHE A 63 7.04 -13.95 7.83
C PHE A 63 5.94 -14.80 7.19
N LEU A 64 6.21 -16.06 6.87
CA LEU A 64 5.21 -16.99 6.37
C LEU A 64 4.10 -17.24 7.40
N ILE A 65 4.45 -17.28 8.69
CA ILE A 65 3.53 -17.59 9.79
C ILE A 65 2.85 -16.32 10.32
N ASP A 66 3.63 -15.30 10.69
CA ASP A 66 3.16 -14.13 11.44
C ASP A 66 2.98 -12.87 10.58
N GLY A 67 3.49 -12.90 9.35
CA GLY A 67 3.46 -11.74 8.44
C GLY A 67 4.48 -10.66 8.79
N ILE A 68 4.19 -9.42 8.37
CA ILE A 68 5.11 -8.27 8.45
C ILE A 68 4.56 -7.19 9.38
N ILE A 69 5.40 -6.70 10.30
CA ILE A 69 5.09 -5.49 11.09
C ILE A 69 5.57 -4.21 10.39
N HIS A 70 5.02 -3.05 10.77
CA HIS A 70 5.37 -1.75 10.17
C HIS A 70 6.87 -1.48 9.99
N ARG A 71 7.69 -1.77 11.01
CA ARG A 71 9.15 -1.51 10.96
C ARG A 71 9.84 -2.34 9.88
N GLU A 72 9.37 -3.56 9.66
CA GLU A 72 9.94 -4.48 8.67
C GLU A 72 9.57 -4.05 7.24
N MET A 73 8.35 -3.54 7.02
CA MET A 73 7.91 -2.98 5.73
C MET A 73 8.88 -1.91 5.21
N LEU A 74 9.21 -0.90 6.04
CA LEU A 74 10.14 0.15 5.64
C LEU A 74 11.55 -0.37 5.38
N VAL A 75 12.02 -1.35 6.15
CA VAL A 75 13.33 -1.98 5.94
C VAL A 75 13.36 -2.68 4.59
N ILE A 76 12.31 -3.44 4.24
CA ILE A 76 12.23 -4.16 2.97
C ILE A 76 12.19 -3.19 1.78
N LEU A 77 11.36 -2.15 1.84
CA LEU A 77 11.32 -1.10 0.81
C LEU A 77 12.71 -0.49 0.58
N ASN A 78 13.45 -0.20 1.65
CA ASN A 78 14.78 0.41 1.54
C ASN A 78 15.88 -0.56 1.08
N LYS A 79 15.80 -1.83 1.46
CA LYS A 79 16.88 -2.81 1.25
C LYS A 79 16.71 -3.67 0.00
N VAL A 80 15.48 -3.96 -0.42
CA VAL A 80 15.19 -4.86 -1.54
C VAL A 80 14.65 -4.11 -2.74
N VAL A 81 13.60 -3.31 -2.56
CA VAL A 81 13.05 -2.49 -3.67
C VAL A 81 14.07 -1.45 -4.06
N THR A 82 14.63 -0.74 -3.07
CA THR A 82 15.65 0.31 -3.21
C THR A 82 15.18 1.50 -4.07
N LYS A 83 15.96 2.58 -4.06
CA LYS A 83 15.73 3.75 -4.91
C LYS A 83 15.83 3.47 -6.41
N LYS A 84 16.34 2.29 -6.81
CA LYS A 84 16.42 1.88 -8.22
C LYS A 84 15.06 1.46 -8.79
N ARG A 85 14.20 0.82 -7.99
CA ARG A 85 12.85 0.43 -8.41
C ARG A 85 11.79 1.46 -8.02
N ILE A 86 11.90 2.04 -6.83
CA ILE A 86 11.00 3.10 -6.35
C ILE A 86 11.83 4.23 -5.76
N ALA A 87 11.95 5.33 -6.49
CA ALA A 87 12.77 6.49 -6.15
C ALA A 87 12.18 7.29 -4.97
N TYR A 88 10.86 7.33 -4.85
CA TYR A 88 10.15 8.07 -3.82
C TYR A 88 9.36 7.15 -2.88
N VAL A 89 9.69 7.22 -1.59
CA VAL A 89 8.97 6.55 -0.50
C VAL A 89 8.79 7.55 0.64
N GLU A 90 7.55 7.90 0.96
CA GLU A 90 7.22 8.80 2.07
C GLU A 90 6.17 8.18 2.99
N ILE A 91 6.21 8.58 4.27
CA ILE A 91 5.19 8.22 5.27
C ILE A 91 4.67 9.53 5.86
N PRO A 92 3.73 10.23 5.19
CA PRO A 92 3.41 11.63 5.49
C PRO A 92 2.87 11.86 6.91
N PHE A 93 2.23 10.83 7.47
CA PHE A 93 1.61 10.88 8.80
C PHE A 93 2.44 10.16 9.88
N ARG A 94 3.73 9.89 9.62
CA ARG A 94 4.63 9.34 10.63
C ARG A 94 4.76 10.35 11.79
N GLY A 95 4.43 9.90 12.99
CA GLY A 95 4.50 10.74 14.19
C GLY A 95 3.34 11.73 14.34
N VAL A 96 2.38 11.74 13.41
CA VAL A 96 1.17 12.57 13.51
C VAL A 96 0.14 11.81 14.35
N PRO A 97 -0.24 12.31 15.54
CA PRO A 97 -1.21 11.63 16.39
C PRO A 97 -2.62 11.81 15.84
N ASN A 98 -3.33 10.69 15.62
CA ASN A 98 -4.76 10.64 15.29
C ASN A 98 -5.22 11.67 14.23
N PRO A 99 -4.60 11.74 13.04
CA PRO A 99 -5.05 12.65 12.01
C PRO A 99 -6.50 12.32 11.64
N ASP A 100 -7.32 13.34 11.41
CA ASP A 100 -8.72 13.12 11.09
C ASP A 100 -8.86 12.44 9.72
N LEU A 101 -9.93 11.66 9.55
CA LEU A 101 -10.18 10.89 8.34
C LEU A 101 -10.33 11.77 7.09
N THR A 102 -10.71 13.04 7.21
CA THR A 102 -10.84 13.95 6.05
C THR A 102 -9.48 14.42 5.57
N THR A 103 -8.63 14.88 6.47
CA THR A 103 -7.27 15.29 6.14
C THR A 103 -6.47 14.12 5.58
N PHE A 104 -6.50 12.97 6.26
CA PHE A 104 -5.78 11.77 5.81
C PHE A 104 -6.23 11.32 4.41
N TRP A 105 -7.54 11.28 4.17
CA TRP A 105 -8.09 10.86 2.88
C TRP A 105 -7.80 11.84 1.75
N LYS A 106 -7.90 13.14 2.00
CA LYS A 106 -7.55 14.18 1.04
C LYS A 106 -6.07 14.12 0.67
N ALA A 107 -5.18 13.85 1.64
CA ALA A 107 -3.76 13.69 1.37
C ALA A 107 -3.48 12.49 0.45
N MET A 108 -4.07 11.32 0.73
CA MET A 108 -3.97 10.15 -0.15
C MET A 108 -4.51 10.44 -1.55
N GLN A 109 -5.65 11.14 -1.64
CA GLN A 109 -6.25 11.52 -2.91
C GLN A 109 -5.38 12.49 -3.72
N ALA A 110 -4.93 13.57 -3.10
CA ALA A 110 -4.06 14.54 -3.74
C ALA A 110 -2.75 13.91 -4.25
N PHE A 111 -2.19 12.96 -3.50
CA PHE A 111 -1.00 12.23 -3.94
C PHE A 111 -1.28 11.39 -5.19
N LEU A 112 -2.32 10.54 -5.16
CA LEU A 112 -2.67 9.66 -6.29
C LEU A 112 -3.10 10.44 -7.54
N ASP A 113 -3.83 11.55 -7.37
CA ASP A 113 -4.32 12.38 -8.48
C ASP A 113 -3.20 13.23 -9.11
N GLY A 114 -2.09 13.45 -8.40
CA GLY A 114 -1.05 14.38 -8.84
C GLY A 114 -0.19 13.90 -10.02
N ALA A 115 -0.06 12.59 -10.25
CA ALA A 115 0.63 12.03 -11.42
C ALA A 115 0.28 10.54 -11.61
N PRO A 116 0.37 9.99 -12.84
CA PRO A 116 0.30 8.55 -13.06
C PRO A 116 1.48 7.81 -12.41
N GLY A 117 1.37 6.48 -12.24
CA GLY A 117 2.46 5.67 -11.68
C GLY A 117 2.70 5.94 -10.19
N ARG A 118 1.63 6.24 -9.45
CA ARG A 118 1.62 6.42 -8.00
C ARG A 118 0.78 5.34 -7.35
N SER A 119 1.23 4.85 -6.22
CA SER A 119 0.50 3.88 -5.40
C SER A 119 0.70 4.18 -3.92
N ILE A 120 -0.23 3.70 -3.10
CA ILE A 120 -0.15 3.83 -1.65
C ILE A 120 -0.26 2.45 -1.02
N ILE A 121 0.73 2.05 -0.22
CA ILE A 121 0.58 0.90 0.68
C ILE A 121 -0.10 1.40 1.96
N LEU A 122 -1.17 0.73 2.38
CA LEU A 122 -1.99 1.10 3.51
C LEU A 122 -2.05 -0.05 4.53
N GLY A 123 -1.69 0.24 5.77
CA GLY A 123 -2.02 -0.61 6.91
C GLY A 123 -3.49 -0.46 7.30
N LEU A 124 -4.15 -1.60 7.52
CA LEU A 124 -5.53 -1.71 7.96
C LEU A 124 -5.63 -2.49 9.26
N GLN A 125 -6.58 -2.10 10.10
CA GLN A 125 -6.99 -2.81 11.30
C GLN A 125 -8.51 -2.89 11.43
N GLY A 126 -8.99 -3.73 12.36
CA GLY A 126 -10.39 -3.83 12.75
C GLY A 126 -11.05 -5.02 12.07
N TYR A 127 -11.90 -4.78 11.07
CA TYR A 127 -12.50 -5.90 10.31
C TYR A 127 -11.47 -6.64 9.45
N HIS A 128 -10.43 -5.93 9.00
CA HIS A 128 -9.28 -6.52 8.34
C HIS A 128 -8.03 -6.03 9.06
N ASP A 129 -7.22 -6.97 9.55
CA ASP A 129 -5.85 -6.71 10.02
C ASP A 129 -4.90 -7.07 8.88
N HIS A 130 -4.59 -6.09 8.02
CA HIS A 130 -4.07 -6.35 6.68
C HIS A 130 -3.18 -5.23 6.14
N TRP A 131 -2.26 -5.58 5.24
CA TRP A 131 -1.59 -4.64 4.35
C TRP A 131 -2.23 -4.71 2.99
N THR A 132 -2.59 -3.56 2.43
CA THR A 132 -3.20 -3.46 1.10
C THR A 132 -2.56 -2.35 0.27
N VAL A 133 -2.95 -2.27 -1.01
CA VAL A 133 -2.52 -1.23 -1.93
C VAL A 133 -3.72 -0.44 -2.42
N ILE A 134 -3.62 0.88 -2.40
CA ILE A 134 -4.60 1.77 -3.02
C ILE A 134 -4.11 2.11 -4.43
N GLU A 135 -4.91 1.77 -5.44
CA GLU A 135 -4.70 2.25 -6.82
C GLU A 135 -5.48 3.54 -7.09
N LYS A 136 -6.62 3.73 -6.43
CA LYS A 136 -7.49 4.88 -6.66
C LYS A 136 -8.32 5.20 -5.43
N ILE A 137 -8.59 6.47 -5.24
CA ILE A 137 -9.44 6.96 -4.17
C ILE A 137 -10.42 7.99 -4.73
N THR A 138 -11.61 8.00 -4.18
CA THR A 138 -12.67 8.96 -4.51
C THR A 138 -13.20 9.56 -3.23
N ASN A 139 -14.07 10.57 -3.30
CA ASN A 139 -14.69 11.13 -2.08
C ASN A 139 -15.53 10.10 -1.29
N ARG A 140 -15.89 8.96 -1.88
CA ARG A 140 -16.80 7.96 -1.29
C ARG A 140 -16.14 6.64 -0.94
N SER A 141 -15.08 6.25 -1.66
CA SER A 141 -14.45 4.94 -1.49
C SER A 141 -12.97 4.96 -1.86
N ILE A 142 -12.21 4.09 -1.20
CA ILE A 142 -10.90 3.62 -1.63
C ILE A 142 -11.14 2.39 -2.53
N LEU A 143 -10.49 2.34 -3.69
CA LEU A 143 -10.40 1.17 -4.56
C LEU A 143 -9.03 0.53 -4.36
N LEU A 144 -9.06 -0.77 -4.07
CA LEU A 144 -7.87 -1.49 -3.65
C LEU A 144 -7.36 -2.40 -4.77
N TYR A 145 -6.04 -2.51 -4.80
CA TYR A 145 -5.27 -3.42 -5.63
C TYR A 145 -4.68 -4.51 -4.72
N ASP A 146 -5.60 -5.29 -4.14
CA ASP A 146 -5.41 -6.10 -2.95
C ASP A 146 -5.07 -7.56 -3.25
N SER A 147 -4.19 -8.16 -2.45
CA SER A 147 -3.78 -9.57 -2.61
C SER A 147 -4.75 -10.58 -2.01
N ALA A 148 -5.67 -10.14 -1.14
CA ALA A 148 -6.72 -10.96 -0.53
C ALA A 148 -8.11 -10.68 -1.15
N LEU A 149 -8.14 -10.09 -2.35
CA LEU A 149 -9.35 -9.81 -3.14
C LEU A 149 -10.31 -8.79 -2.52
N ILE A 150 -9.88 -7.99 -1.54
CA ILE A 150 -10.66 -6.87 -1.03
C ILE A 150 -10.70 -5.80 -2.12
N LYS A 151 -11.88 -5.53 -2.69
CA LYS A 151 -11.99 -4.63 -3.86
C LYS A 151 -12.10 -3.14 -3.48
N ARG A 152 -12.79 -2.85 -2.37
CA ARG A 152 -13.15 -1.47 -2.01
C ARG A 152 -13.36 -1.29 -0.52
N LEU A 153 -13.02 -0.11 -0.01
CA LEU A 153 -13.38 0.34 1.32
C LEU A 153 -14.26 1.59 1.21
N PRO A 154 -15.56 1.51 1.57
CA PRO A 154 -16.41 2.69 1.66
C PRO A 154 -15.91 3.65 2.74
N ARG A 155 -15.82 4.94 2.43
CA ARG A 155 -15.37 5.99 3.37
C ARG A 155 -16.16 5.98 4.67
N LEU A 156 -17.48 5.77 4.56
CA LEU A 156 -18.40 5.72 5.71
C LEU A 156 -18.10 4.56 6.68
N SER A 157 -17.40 3.52 6.21
CA SER A 157 -16.99 2.37 7.00
C SER A 157 -15.56 2.50 7.53
N CYS A 158 -14.88 3.62 7.27
CA CYS A 158 -13.49 3.86 7.64
C CYS A 158 -13.37 4.82 8.83
N THR A 159 -12.26 4.71 9.55
CA THR A 159 -11.85 5.60 10.65
C THR A 159 -10.32 5.59 10.76
N THR A 160 -9.73 6.59 11.40
CA THR A 160 -8.28 6.68 11.64
C THR A 160 -7.91 6.48 13.12
N VAL A 161 -8.91 6.23 13.98
CA VAL A 161 -8.74 6.18 15.44
C VAL A 161 -9.02 4.78 15.99
N TYR A 162 -10.29 4.39 16.08
CA TYR A 162 -10.69 3.07 16.57
C TYR A 162 -11.95 2.57 15.86
N ALA A 163 -12.08 1.24 15.76
CA ALA A 163 -13.20 0.59 15.11
C ALA A 163 -14.51 0.78 15.89
N THR A 164 -15.62 0.88 15.16
CA THR A 164 -16.99 0.91 15.69
C THR A 164 -17.89 0.02 14.84
N TYR A 165 -19.13 -0.22 15.27
CA TYR A 165 -20.08 -1.02 14.48
C TYR A 165 -20.34 -0.47 13.06
N LYS A 166 -20.29 0.87 12.88
CA LYS A 166 -20.41 1.53 11.57
C LYS A 166 -19.08 1.61 10.85
N ARG A 167 -18.02 2.02 11.57
CA ARG A 167 -16.68 2.24 11.02
C ARG A 167 -15.75 1.11 11.41
N LYS A 168 -15.82 0.02 10.65
CA LYS A 168 -15.14 -1.23 10.99
C LYS A 168 -13.69 -1.28 10.51
N HIS A 169 -13.31 -0.43 9.54
CA HIS A 169 -11.97 -0.40 8.97
C HIS A 169 -11.19 0.76 9.58
N VAL A 170 -10.18 0.44 10.38
CA VAL A 170 -9.22 1.40 10.89
C VAL A 170 -8.10 1.53 9.86
N LEU A 171 -8.00 2.70 9.24
CA LEU A 171 -6.88 3.05 8.39
C LEU A 171 -5.73 3.49 9.30
N LEU A 172 -4.50 3.09 9.00
CA LEU A 172 -3.34 3.38 9.84
C LEU A 172 -2.41 4.42 9.21
N PRO A 173 -2.61 5.73 9.47
CA PRO A 173 -1.83 6.81 8.86
C PRO A 173 -0.32 6.68 9.01
N ALA A 174 0.17 6.34 10.22
CA ALA A 174 1.59 6.13 10.46
C ALA A 174 2.16 4.90 9.73
N GLN A 175 1.27 4.03 9.23
CA GLN A 175 1.56 2.83 8.45
C GLN A 175 1.06 2.99 7.00
N THR A 176 1.14 4.19 6.45
CA THR A 176 0.73 4.49 5.07
C THR A 176 1.90 5.04 4.29
N TYR A 177 2.26 4.39 3.18
CA TYR A 177 3.45 4.67 2.40
C TYR A 177 3.07 5.19 1.02
N PHE A 178 3.55 6.38 0.66
CA PHE A 178 3.32 7.00 -0.63
C PHE A 178 4.50 6.67 -1.54
N LEU A 179 4.21 6.06 -2.70
CA LEU A 179 5.22 5.47 -3.58
C LEU A 179 5.13 6.05 -4.99
N SER A 180 6.26 6.48 -5.55
CA SER A 180 6.33 6.98 -6.93
C SER A 180 7.75 6.93 -7.50
N ASN A 181 7.85 6.99 -8.83
CA ASN A 181 9.06 7.34 -9.56
C ASN A 181 9.01 8.73 -10.19
N ASP A 182 7.85 9.40 -10.17
CA ASP A 182 7.73 10.78 -10.59
C ASP A 182 8.09 11.71 -9.43
N LEU A 183 9.29 12.27 -9.49
CA LEU A 183 9.80 13.22 -8.50
C LEU A 183 9.22 14.64 -8.70
N GLN A 184 8.54 14.90 -9.82
CA GLN A 184 7.91 16.19 -10.07
C GLN A 184 6.59 16.30 -9.29
N GLY A 185 6.44 17.38 -8.52
CA GLY A 185 5.20 17.68 -7.77
C GLY A 185 5.09 17.07 -6.36
N VAL A 186 6.04 16.23 -5.95
CA VAL A 186 5.99 15.55 -4.66
C VAL A 186 6.45 16.44 -3.48
N GLY A 187 7.29 17.45 -3.76
CA GLY A 187 7.82 18.38 -2.75
C GLY A 187 7.00 19.65 -2.48
N ARG A 188 5.78 19.80 -2.99
CA ARG A 188 4.97 21.05 -2.84
C ARG A 188 3.93 21.02 -1.71
N SER A 189 3.83 19.92 -0.97
CA SER A 189 2.77 19.72 0.03
C SER A 189 3.24 19.82 1.50
N GLN A 190 4.17 20.75 1.81
CA GLN A 190 4.63 21.00 3.19
C GLN A 190 4.09 22.28 3.84
N ASN A 191 2.99 22.87 3.33
CA ASN A 191 2.32 23.98 4.00
C ASN A 191 0.81 23.74 4.09
N LEU A 192 0.39 22.89 5.02
CA LEU A 192 -0.97 22.87 5.60
C LEU A 192 -0.87 22.48 7.07
#